data_AF-A0A7S2WSS5-F1
#
_entry.id   AF-A0A7S2WSS5-F1
#
_cell.length_a   1.000
_cell.length_b   1.000
_cell.length_c   1.000
_cell.angle_alpha   90.00
_cell.angle_beta   90.00
_cell.angle_gamma   90.00
#
_symmetry.space_group_name_H-M   'P 1'
#
loop_
_entity.id
_entity.type
_entity.pdbx_description
1 polymer ?
#
loop_
_entity_poly.entity_id
_entity_poly.type
_entity_poly.pdbx_seq_one_letter_code
_entity_poly.pdbx_strand_id
1 'polypeptide(L)'
;PSGRCRHCGEHAAPLFGSIMPALISGCASVEPTLRQPSAYGVGVAAAAASTAFGSGPWCAQALDVLCRAASQPGAREGQDESATDNVVSAIGTICMRQAADPAVQQNADGLWDLYLAYLPLRSDVEESAKVTHQLAVLVGQGDKTLLGDDYRRLPQVWKLLATAVGAEGSTNEVHARIKHAIETLQGNLPADQMQALWSALGPDEAQRVQALLQAA
;
A
#
# COMPACT_ATOMS: atom_id res chain seq x y z
N PRO A 1 16.18 -8.47 14.26
CA PRO A 1 14.88 -8.29 14.97
C PRO A 1 13.66 -8.58 14.09
N SER A 2 13.63 -8.06 12.86
CA SER A 2 12.56 -8.22 11.87
C SER A 2 12.29 -9.67 11.44
N GLY A 3 13.32 -10.52 11.33
CA GLY A 3 13.17 -11.91 10.87
C GLY A 3 12.30 -12.81 11.75
N ARG A 4 12.16 -12.53 13.06
CA ARG A 4 11.37 -13.37 13.97
C ARG A 4 9.86 -13.18 13.80
N CYS A 5 9.39 -11.97 13.50
CA CYS A 5 7.97 -11.71 13.27
C CYS A 5 7.49 -12.35 11.95
N ARG A 6 8.36 -12.43 10.94
CA ARG A 6 8.02 -12.97 9.61
C ARG A 6 7.64 -14.45 9.64
N HIS A 7 8.25 -15.25 10.52
CA HIS A 7 8.07 -16.71 10.52
C HIS A 7 7.19 -17.24 11.66
N CYS A 8 7.02 -16.48 12.74
CA CYS A 8 6.26 -16.94 13.92
C CYS A 8 4.80 -16.45 13.93
N GLY A 9 4.46 -15.43 13.13
CA GLY A 9 3.12 -14.84 13.12
C GLY A 9 2.66 -14.42 14.52
N GLU A 10 1.44 -14.75 14.90
CA GLU A 10 0.88 -14.48 16.24
C GLU A 10 1.71 -15.07 17.39
N HIS A 11 2.49 -16.13 17.17
CA HIS A 11 3.39 -16.68 18.20
C HIS A 11 4.53 -15.71 18.57
N ALA A 12 4.75 -14.66 17.78
CA ALA A 12 5.68 -13.59 18.13
C ALA A 12 5.11 -12.60 19.16
N ALA A 13 3.81 -12.65 19.49
CA ALA A 13 3.14 -11.73 20.41
C ALA A 13 3.86 -11.52 21.76
N PRO A 14 4.41 -12.56 22.42
CA PRO A 14 5.13 -12.37 23.69
C PRO A 14 6.37 -11.47 23.56
N LEU A 15 6.93 -11.33 22.36
CA LEU A 15 8.10 -10.50 22.09
C LEU A 15 7.75 -9.04 21.80
N PHE A 16 6.49 -8.71 21.53
CA PHE A 16 6.09 -7.39 21.04
C PHE A 16 6.47 -6.28 22.02
N GLY A 17 6.29 -6.50 23.32
CA GLY A 17 6.67 -5.52 24.35
C GLY A 17 8.16 -5.13 24.34
N SER A 18 9.04 -6.00 23.82
CA SER A 18 10.48 -5.72 23.73
C SER A 18 10.93 -5.23 22.36
N ILE A 19 10.24 -5.64 21.28
CA ILE A 19 10.66 -5.38 19.90
C ILE A 19 9.95 -4.14 19.32
N MET A 20 8.65 -3.99 19.56
CA MET A 20 7.86 -2.92 18.93
C MET A 20 8.34 -1.51 19.29
N PRO A 21 8.70 -1.18 20.55
CA PRO A 21 9.23 0.14 20.86
C PRO A 21 10.49 0.50 20.07
N ALA A 22 11.39 -0.46 19.87
CA ALA A 22 12.61 -0.26 19.10
C ALA A 22 12.34 -0.08 17.60
N LEU A 23 11.41 -0.86 17.03
CA LEU A 23 11.02 -0.71 15.63
C LEU A 23 10.33 0.63 15.39
N ILE A 24 9.37 1.01 16.24
CA ILE A 24 8.64 2.28 16.10
C ILE A 24 9.61 3.46 16.25
N SER A 25 10.52 3.42 17.23
CA SER A 25 11.56 4.44 17.37
C SER A 25 12.48 4.52 16.15
N GLY A 26 12.88 3.36 15.60
CA GLY A 26 13.72 3.29 14.41
C GLY A 26 13.08 3.90 13.16
N CYS A 27 11.74 3.85 13.03
CA CYS A 27 11.02 4.54 11.95
C CYS A 27 11.16 6.07 12.00
N ALA A 28 11.47 6.65 13.17
CA ALA A 28 11.69 8.09 13.34
C ALA A 28 13.17 8.49 13.16
N SER A 29 14.06 7.55 12.88
CA SER A 29 15.49 7.82 12.69
C SER A 29 15.73 8.77 11.53
N VAL A 30 16.74 9.63 11.63
CA VAL A 30 17.22 10.42 10.48
C VAL A 30 17.93 9.54 9.45
N GLU A 31 18.59 8.47 9.91
CA GLU A 31 19.33 7.51 9.09
C GLU A 31 18.39 6.58 8.32
N PRO A 32 18.38 6.61 6.96
CA PRO A 32 17.54 5.72 6.15
C PRO A 32 17.81 4.23 6.43
N THR A 33 19.07 3.89 6.71
CA THR A 33 19.53 2.52 7.01
C THR A 33 18.93 1.94 8.30
N LEU A 34 18.44 2.79 9.20
CA LEU A 34 17.68 2.38 10.39
C LEU A 34 16.17 2.45 10.14
N ARG A 35 15.69 3.47 9.42
CA ARG A 35 14.26 3.60 9.09
C ARG A 35 13.75 2.42 8.27
N GLN A 36 14.45 2.06 7.20
CA GLN A 36 14.04 1.03 6.27
C GLN A 36 13.76 -0.34 6.96
N PRO A 37 14.72 -0.97 7.66
CA PRO A 37 14.46 -2.24 8.32
C PRO A 37 13.45 -2.14 9.48
N SER A 38 13.30 -0.95 10.08
CA SER A 38 12.34 -0.70 11.14
C SER A 38 10.91 -0.66 10.59
N ALA A 39 10.67 0.12 9.53
CA ALA A 39 9.40 0.19 8.82
C ALA A 39 9.00 -1.18 8.27
N TYR A 40 9.97 -1.88 7.66
CA TYR A 40 9.78 -3.27 7.23
C TYR A 40 9.31 -4.17 8.39
N GLY A 41 9.97 -4.10 9.55
CA GLY A 41 9.60 -4.87 10.73
C GLY A 41 8.20 -4.54 11.25
N VAL A 42 7.80 -3.27 11.24
CA VAL A 42 6.44 -2.84 11.61
C VAL A 42 5.40 -3.40 10.64
N GLY A 43 5.63 -3.31 9.32
CA GLY A 43 4.75 -3.88 8.31
C GLY A 43 4.58 -5.40 8.49
N VAL A 44 5.67 -6.12 8.73
CA VAL A 44 5.61 -7.56 9.03
C VAL A 44 4.80 -7.86 10.30
N ALA A 45 4.98 -7.07 11.36
CA ALA A 45 4.21 -7.25 12.59
C ALA A 45 2.70 -7.05 12.33
N ALA A 46 2.33 -6.00 11.59
CA ALA A 46 0.94 -5.73 11.21
C ALA A 46 0.33 -6.81 10.31
N ALA A 47 1.12 -7.42 9.41
CA ALA A 47 0.65 -8.46 8.51
C ALA A 47 0.53 -9.84 9.19
N ALA A 48 1.61 -10.30 9.83
CA ALA A 48 1.78 -11.67 10.28
C ALA A 48 1.25 -11.92 11.70
N ALA A 49 1.19 -10.88 12.54
CA ALA A 49 0.70 -10.94 13.91
C ALA A 49 -0.36 -9.85 14.12
N SER A 50 -1.31 -9.79 13.18
CA SER A 50 -2.33 -8.74 13.07
C SER A 50 -3.12 -8.56 14.36
N THR A 51 -3.44 -9.65 15.05
CA THR A 51 -4.21 -9.64 16.29
C THR A 51 -3.39 -9.04 17.42
N ALA A 52 -2.17 -9.52 17.63
CA ALA A 52 -1.25 -8.98 18.63
C ALA A 52 -0.87 -7.52 18.37
N PHE A 53 -0.75 -7.14 17.10
CA PHE A 53 -0.46 -5.77 16.69
C PHE A 53 -1.61 -4.80 17.03
N GLY A 54 -2.85 -5.13 16.67
CA GLY A 54 -4.04 -4.29 16.88
C GLY A 54 -4.60 -4.32 18.31
N SER A 55 -4.37 -5.39 19.08
CA SER A 55 -4.81 -5.47 20.48
C SER A 55 -3.99 -4.63 21.46
N GLY A 56 -2.80 -4.18 21.04
CA GLY A 56 -1.91 -3.33 21.83
C GLY A 56 -1.92 -1.86 21.37
N PRO A 57 -1.05 -1.01 21.95
CA PRO A 57 -0.93 0.38 21.52
C PRO A 57 -0.19 0.56 20.19
N TRP A 58 0.23 -0.54 19.56
CA TRP A 58 1.23 -0.54 18.49
C TRP A 58 0.69 0.03 17.18
N CYS A 59 -0.58 -0.19 16.87
CA CYS A 59 -1.20 0.36 15.66
C CYS A 59 -1.16 1.89 15.66
N ALA A 60 -1.69 2.51 16.72
CA ALA A 60 -1.68 3.97 16.88
C ALA A 60 -0.26 4.55 16.90
N GLN A 61 0.64 3.97 17.69
CA GLN A 61 2.03 4.45 17.80
C GLN A 61 2.80 4.31 16.49
N ALA A 62 2.61 3.22 15.76
CA ALA A 62 3.25 3.00 14.47
C ALA A 62 2.75 4.00 13.42
N LEU A 63 1.43 4.19 13.31
CA LEU A 63 0.85 5.12 12.34
C LEU A 63 1.35 6.56 12.55
N ASP A 64 1.42 7.03 13.80
CA ASP A 64 1.92 8.36 14.12
C ASP A 64 3.35 8.60 13.62
N VAL A 65 4.25 7.62 13.81
CA VAL A 65 5.64 7.74 13.35
C VAL A 65 5.77 7.55 11.85
N LEU A 66 5.09 6.55 11.28
CA LEU A 66 5.16 6.25 9.85
C LEU A 66 4.61 7.40 8.99
N CYS A 67 3.49 8.02 9.39
CA CYS A 67 2.93 9.15 8.64
C CYS A 67 3.87 10.36 8.63
N ARG A 68 4.54 10.63 9.75
CA ARG A 68 5.57 11.67 9.85
C ARG A 68 6.78 11.35 8.99
N ALA A 69 7.25 10.10 9.00
CA ALA A 69 8.36 9.65 8.16
C ALA A 69 8.04 9.73 6.66
N ALA A 70 6.82 9.39 6.24
CA ALA A 70 6.39 9.48 4.84
C ALA A 70 6.28 10.95 4.35
N SER A 71 6.01 11.88 5.26
CA SER A 71 5.76 13.30 4.96
C SER A 71 6.98 14.18 5.15
N GLN A 72 8.15 13.62 5.45
CA GLN A 72 9.36 14.43 5.67
C GLN A 72 9.85 15.08 4.36
N PRO A 73 10.43 16.30 4.42
CA PRO A 73 11.08 16.89 3.25
C PRO A 73 12.18 15.97 2.70
N GLY A 74 12.26 15.80 1.38
CA GLY A 74 13.25 14.93 0.75
C GLY A 74 12.99 13.43 0.90
N ALA A 75 11.81 13.00 1.36
CA ALA A 75 11.48 11.56 1.51
C ALA A 75 11.66 10.74 0.22
N ARG A 76 11.64 11.41 -0.94
CA ARG A 76 11.83 10.83 -2.28
C ARG A 76 13.20 11.10 -2.92
N GLU A 77 14.17 11.51 -2.11
CA GLU A 77 15.47 11.95 -2.61
C GLU A 77 16.58 10.99 -2.18
N GLY A 78 17.45 10.62 -3.13
CA GLY A 78 18.67 9.87 -2.85
C GLY A 78 18.45 8.59 -2.04
N GLN A 79 19.07 8.53 -0.85
CA GLN A 79 19.06 7.35 0.01
C GLN A 79 17.75 7.20 0.81
N ASP A 80 16.91 8.24 0.86
CA ASP A 80 15.64 8.22 1.59
C ASP A 80 14.55 7.42 0.88
N GLU A 81 14.55 7.39 -0.46
CA GLU A 81 13.47 6.77 -1.26
C GLU A 81 13.22 5.31 -0.85
N SER A 82 14.26 4.49 -0.68
CA SER A 82 14.09 3.06 -0.31
C SER A 82 13.55 2.87 1.12
N ALA A 83 13.92 3.77 2.04
CA ALA A 83 13.37 3.76 3.39
C ALA A 83 11.90 4.19 3.37
N THR A 84 11.57 5.22 2.62
CA THR A 84 10.21 5.73 2.49
C THR A 84 9.30 4.75 1.77
N ASP A 85 9.78 4.01 0.77
CA ASP A 85 9.05 2.91 0.14
C ASP A 85 8.58 1.89 1.20
N ASN A 86 9.47 1.50 2.13
CA ASN A 86 9.14 0.58 3.20
C ASN A 86 8.17 1.18 4.24
N VAL A 87 8.30 2.49 4.53
CA VAL A 87 7.35 3.22 5.38
C VAL A 87 5.95 3.19 4.78
N VAL A 88 5.83 3.46 3.49
CA VAL A 88 4.56 3.52 2.77
C VAL A 88 3.95 2.12 2.65
N SER A 89 4.74 1.10 2.32
CA SER A 89 4.29 -0.31 2.37
C SER A 89 3.74 -0.69 3.76
N ALA A 90 4.40 -0.25 4.83
CA ALA A 90 3.92 -0.50 6.19
C ALA A 90 2.59 0.23 6.48
N ILE A 91 2.42 1.49 6.05
CA ILE A 91 1.15 2.23 6.18
C ILE A 91 0.02 1.49 5.46
N GLY A 92 0.23 1.11 4.20
CA GLY A 92 -0.78 0.37 3.42
C GLY A 92 -1.14 -0.97 4.09
N THR A 93 -0.13 -1.68 4.58
CA THR A 93 -0.33 -2.94 5.33
C THR A 93 -1.18 -2.73 6.57
N ILE A 94 -0.91 -1.68 7.36
CA ILE A 94 -1.72 -1.36 8.54
C ILE A 94 -3.15 -1.02 8.13
N CYS A 95 -3.35 -0.19 7.11
CA CYS A 95 -4.69 0.17 6.63
C CYS A 95 -5.52 -1.08 6.26
N MET A 96 -4.91 -2.04 5.56
CA MET A 96 -5.57 -3.27 5.14
C MET A 96 -5.82 -4.26 6.29
N ARG A 97 -4.84 -4.42 7.20
CA ARG A 97 -4.85 -5.47 8.22
C ARG A 97 -5.52 -5.02 9.52
N GLN A 98 -5.58 -3.72 9.73
CA GLN A 98 -6.13 -3.07 10.94
C GLN A 98 -7.30 -2.14 10.58
N ALA A 99 -8.05 -2.43 9.51
CA ALA A 99 -9.15 -1.57 9.05
C ALA A 99 -10.24 -1.30 10.11
N ALA A 100 -10.42 -2.22 11.06
CA ALA A 100 -11.35 -2.09 12.19
C ALA A 100 -10.75 -1.44 13.44
N ASP A 101 -9.44 -1.16 13.45
CA ASP A 101 -8.77 -0.53 14.58
C ASP A 101 -9.17 0.95 14.66
N PRO A 102 -9.55 1.47 15.85
CA PRO A 102 -9.91 2.88 16.01
C PRO A 102 -8.86 3.86 15.51
N ALA A 103 -7.57 3.54 15.61
CA ALA A 103 -6.49 4.40 15.14
C ALA A 103 -6.50 4.55 13.61
N VAL A 104 -6.89 3.50 12.88
CA VAL A 104 -7.08 3.57 11.43
C VAL A 104 -8.38 4.30 11.12
N GLN A 105 -9.48 3.94 11.78
CA GLN A 105 -10.80 4.53 11.48
C GLN A 105 -10.86 6.05 11.69
N GLN A 106 -10.14 6.58 12.69
CA GLN A 106 -10.11 8.02 12.96
C GLN A 106 -9.55 8.86 11.80
N ASN A 107 -8.69 8.29 10.95
CA ASN A 107 -8.08 9.00 9.83
C ASN A 107 -7.94 8.11 8.57
N ALA A 108 -8.89 7.21 8.33
CA ALA A 108 -8.79 6.22 7.25
C ALA A 108 -8.57 6.90 5.89
N ASP A 109 -9.26 8.01 5.68
CA ASP A 109 -9.15 8.81 4.48
C ASP A 109 -7.77 9.43 4.29
N GLY A 110 -7.24 10.11 5.29
CA GLY A 110 -5.90 10.71 5.21
C GLY A 110 -4.81 9.66 5.03
N LEU A 111 -4.98 8.46 5.61
CA LEU A 111 -4.05 7.35 5.44
C LEU A 111 -4.06 6.79 4.02
N TRP A 112 -5.24 6.55 3.44
CA TRP A 112 -5.36 6.08 2.07
C TRP A 112 -4.90 7.14 1.06
N ASP A 113 -5.24 8.40 1.29
CA ASP A 113 -4.84 9.51 0.43
C ASP A 113 -3.30 9.68 0.46
N LEU A 114 -2.66 9.59 1.64
CA LEU A 114 -1.20 9.58 1.77
C LEU A 114 -0.55 8.38 1.07
N TYR A 115 -1.09 7.19 1.30
CA TYR A 115 -0.58 5.95 0.71
C TYR A 115 -0.64 6.00 -0.82
N LEU A 116 -1.79 6.35 -1.39
CA LEU A 116 -1.97 6.42 -2.84
C LEU A 116 -1.18 7.56 -3.48
N ALA A 117 -1.07 8.72 -2.81
CA ALA A 117 -0.21 9.81 -3.27
C ALA A 117 1.26 9.37 -3.34
N TYR A 118 1.65 8.40 -2.49
CA TYR A 118 3.01 7.91 -2.50
C TYR A 118 3.32 6.94 -3.67
N LEU A 119 2.31 6.21 -4.18
CA LEU A 119 2.55 5.18 -5.18
C LEU A 119 2.79 5.75 -6.60
N PRO A 120 3.49 5.01 -7.48
CA PRO A 120 4.14 3.71 -7.24
C PRO A 120 5.44 3.82 -6.44
N LEU A 121 5.84 2.71 -5.79
CA LEU A 121 7.16 2.59 -5.17
C LEU A 121 8.25 2.57 -6.26
N ARG A 122 9.39 3.21 -5.99
CA ARG A 122 10.41 3.51 -7.00
C ARG A 122 11.73 2.78 -6.81
N SER A 123 12.11 2.46 -5.58
CA SER A 123 13.41 1.84 -5.28
C SER A 123 13.37 0.32 -5.36
N ASP A 124 12.24 -0.30 -4.99
CA ASP A 124 12.08 -1.74 -4.97
C ASP A 124 10.97 -2.17 -5.94
N VAL A 125 11.40 -2.65 -7.10
CA VAL A 125 10.52 -3.11 -8.19
C VAL A 125 9.66 -4.30 -7.75
N GLU A 126 10.21 -5.22 -6.95
CA GLU A 126 9.48 -6.40 -6.49
C GLU A 126 8.39 -6.00 -5.49
N GLU A 127 8.71 -5.09 -4.57
CA GLU A 127 7.74 -4.55 -3.61
C GLU A 127 6.67 -3.71 -4.31
N SER A 128 7.05 -2.91 -5.31
CA SER A 128 6.11 -2.12 -6.14
C SER A 128 5.09 -3.03 -6.85
N ALA A 129 5.55 -4.17 -7.40
CA ALA A 129 4.69 -5.17 -8.01
C ALA A 129 3.73 -5.81 -6.99
N LYS A 130 4.21 -6.13 -5.77
CA LYS A 130 3.36 -6.67 -4.68
C LYS A 130 2.28 -5.66 -4.25
N VAL A 131 2.65 -4.40 -4.07
CA VAL A 131 1.70 -3.34 -3.71
C VAL A 131 0.65 -3.16 -4.80
N THR A 132 1.07 -3.15 -6.07
CA THR A 132 0.15 -3.07 -7.22
C THR A 132 -0.80 -4.27 -7.26
N HIS A 133 -0.28 -5.48 -7.08
CA HIS A 133 -1.10 -6.69 -7.00
C HIS A 133 -2.17 -6.56 -5.92
N GLN A 134 -1.77 -6.11 -4.73
CA GLN A 134 -2.67 -5.97 -3.60
C GLN A 134 -3.74 -4.89 -3.85
N LEU A 135 -3.37 -3.75 -4.46
CA LEU A 135 -4.34 -2.74 -4.88
C LEU A 135 -5.34 -3.30 -5.88
N ALA A 136 -4.89 -4.05 -6.89
CA ALA A 136 -5.77 -4.66 -7.88
C ALA A 136 -6.75 -5.66 -7.22
N VAL A 137 -6.30 -6.43 -6.24
CA VAL A 137 -7.17 -7.33 -5.46
C VAL A 137 -8.27 -6.54 -4.72
N LEU A 138 -7.91 -5.46 -4.03
CA LEU A 138 -8.88 -4.63 -3.29
C LEU A 138 -9.91 -3.96 -4.23
N VAL A 139 -9.46 -3.50 -5.40
CA VAL A 139 -10.35 -2.93 -6.43
C VAL A 139 -11.31 -3.97 -6.97
N GLY A 140 -10.83 -5.19 -7.29
CA GLY A 140 -11.68 -6.30 -7.73
C GLY A 140 -12.69 -6.75 -6.66
N GLN A 141 -12.45 -6.44 -5.38
CA GLN A 141 -13.39 -6.68 -4.29
C GLN A 141 -14.36 -5.51 -4.08
N GLY A 142 -14.18 -4.38 -4.76
CA GLY A 142 -14.95 -3.16 -4.53
C GLY A 142 -14.73 -2.59 -3.13
N ASP A 143 -13.50 -2.69 -2.60
CA ASP A 143 -13.18 -2.26 -1.24
C ASP A 143 -13.46 -0.76 -1.05
N LYS A 144 -14.48 -0.46 -0.23
CA LYS A 144 -14.93 0.92 0.02
C LYS A 144 -13.93 1.74 0.81
N THR A 145 -13.08 1.11 1.62
CA THR A 145 -12.07 1.84 2.40
C THR A 145 -11.01 2.40 1.44
N LEU A 146 -10.55 1.59 0.48
CA LEU A 146 -9.62 2.00 -0.56
C LEU A 146 -10.26 2.99 -1.53
N LEU A 147 -11.43 2.69 -2.07
CA LEU A 147 -12.05 3.50 -3.13
C LEU A 147 -12.64 4.82 -2.60
N GLY A 148 -12.95 4.85 -1.31
CA GLY A 148 -13.60 5.97 -0.64
C GLY A 148 -15.07 6.11 -1.02
N ASP A 149 -15.76 6.97 -0.29
CA ASP A 149 -17.14 7.33 -0.59
C ASP A 149 -17.25 7.90 -2.01
N ASP A 150 -18.32 7.51 -2.71
CA ASP A 150 -18.60 7.85 -4.11
C ASP A 150 -17.39 7.66 -5.05
N TYR A 151 -16.54 6.68 -4.76
CA TYR A 151 -15.35 6.33 -5.56
C TYR A 151 -14.35 7.49 -5.70
N ARG A 152 -14.27 8.41 -4.73
CA ARG A 152 -13.41 9.61 -4.82
C ARG A 152 -11.93 9.31 -5.11
N ARG A 153 -11.40 8.17 -4.65
CA ARG A 153 -10.00 7.75 -4.89
C ARG A 153 -9.83 6.94 -6.17
N LEU A 154 -10.91 6.53 -6.81
CA LEU A 154 -10.88 5.68 -7.98
C LEU A 154 -10.09 6.28 -9.15
N PRO A 155 -10.16 7.58 -9.51
CA PRO A 155 -9.35 8.12 -10.59
C PRO A 155 -7.84 7.93 -10.39
N GLN A 156 -7.37 8.09 -9.14
CA GLN A 156 -5.97 7.89 -8.79
C GLN A 156 -5.59 6.41 -8.84
N VAL A 157 -6.41 5.53 -8.26
CA VAL A 157 -6.19 4.08 -8.30
C VAL A 157 -6.18 3.57 -9.74
N TRP A 158 -7.12 4.04 -10.57
CA TRP A 158 -7.20 3.73 -11.99
C TRP A 158 -5.91 4.09 -12.74
N LYS A 159 -5.40 5.31 -12.52
CA LYS A 159 -4.12 5.76 -13.10
C LYS A 159 -2.95 4.89 -12.64
N LEU A 160 -2.90 4.50 -11.36
CA LEU A 160 -1.86 3.62 -10.82
C LEU A 160 -1.90 2.24 -11.48
N LEU A 161 -3.08 1.60 -11.57
CA LEU A 161 -3.22 0.30 -12.23
C LEU A 161 -2.83 0.38 -13.71
N ALA A 162 -3.25 1.42 -14.43
CA ALA A 162 -2.92 1.61 -15.83
C ALA A 162 -1.41 1.82 -16.06
N THR A 163 -0.75 2.58 -15.19
CA THR A 163 0.70 2.78 -15.21
C THR A 163 1.43 1.46 -14.97
N ALA A 164 0.96 0.67 -14.00
CA ALA A 164 1.60 -0.57 -13.61
C ALA A 164 1.59 -1.65 -14.69
N VAL A 165 0.64 -1.63 -15.64
CA VAL A 165 0.63 -2.56 -16.78
C VAL A 165 1.95 -2.50 -17.57
N GLY A 166 2.54 -1.31 -17.70
CA GLY A 166 3.82 -1.10 -18.39
C GLY A 166 5.02 -0.94 -17.46
N ALA A 167 4.86 -1.12 -16.15
CA ALA A 167 5.94 -0.92 -15.20
C ALA A 167 6.96 -2.06 -15.25
N GLU A 168 8.21 -1.72 -14.97
CA GLU A 168 9.26 -2.70 -14.72
C GLU A 168 8.83 -3.62 -13.56
N GLY A 169 9.06 -4.92 -13.69
CA GLY A 169 8.65 -5.92 -12.70
C GLY A 169 7.17 -6.31 -12.71
N SER A 170 6.33 -5.74 -13.59
CA SER A 170 4.96 -6.22 -13.74
C SER A 170 4.94 -7.63 -14.29
N THR A 171 4.49 -8.58 -13.48
CA THR A 171 4.41 -10.01 -13.84
C THR A 171 3.05 -10.34 -14.47
N ASN A 172 2.97 -11.52 -15.10
CA ASN A 172 1.70 -12.06 -15.60
C ASN A 172 0.63 -12.16 -14.49
N GLU A 173 1.04 -12.41 -13.25
CA GLU A 173 0.13 -12.45 -12.10
C GLU A 173 -0.42 -11.06 -11.78
N VAL A 174 0.43 -10.03 -11.77
CA VAL A 174 0.01 -8.63 -11.59
C VAL A 174 -0.95 -8.23 -12.72
N HIS A 175 -0.62 -8.54 -13.96
CA HIS A 175 -1.47 -8.31 -15.13
C HIS A 175 -2.83 -8.98 -15.02
N ALA A 176 -2.89 -10.26 -14.61
CA ALA A 176 -4.14 -10.98 -14.42
C ALA A 176 -5.02 -10.33 -13.33
N ARG A 177 -4.41 -9.86 -12.24
CA ARG A 177 -5.14 -9.13 -11.19
C ARG A 177 -5.64 -7.77 -11.66
N ILE A 178 -4.81 -7.01 -12.36
CA ILE A 178 -5.22 -5.72 -12.93
C ILE A 178 -6.38 -5.94 -13.91
N LYS A 179 -6.28 -6.91 -14.82
CA LYS A 179 -7.34 -7.26 -15.77
C LYS A 179 -8.67 -7.51 -15.05
N HIS A 180 -8.65 -8.40 -14.05
CA HIS A 180 -9.83 -8.71 -13.26
C HIS A 180 -10.42 -7.47 -12.57
N ALA A 181 -9.58 -6.65 -11.94
CA ALA A 181 -10.00 -5.42 -11.28
C ALA A 181 -10.71 -4.45 -12.25
N ILE A 182 -10.17 -4.30 -13.46
CA ILE A 182 -10.72 -3.41 -14.48
C ILE A 182 -12.05 -3.95 -15.02
N GLU A 183 -12.15 -5.24 -15.27
CA GLU A 183 -13.41 -5.90 -15.69
C GLU A 183 -14.50 -5.74 -14.62
N THR A 184 -14.14 -5.89 -13.34
CA THR A 184 -15.07 -5.64 -12.23
C THR A 184 -15.55 -4.20 -12.20
N LEU A 185 -14.66 -3.22 -12.38
CA LEU A 185 -15.04 -1.80 -12.44
C LEU A 185 -15.98 -1.53 -13.62
N GLN A 186 -15.68 -2.07 -14.81
CA GLN A 186 -16.53 -1.93 -15.99
C GLN A 186 -17.93 -2.52 -15.81
N GLY A 187 -18.06 -3.62 -15.07
CA GLY A 187 -19.35 -4.24 -14.78
C GLY A 187 -20.18 -3.50 -13.72
N ASN A 188 -19.54 -2.77 -12.81
CA ASN A 188 -20.18 -2.17 -11.66
C ASN A 188 -20.42 -0.66 -11.76
N LEU A 189 -19.67 0.04 -12.62
CA LEU A 189 -19.75 1.50 -12.74
C LEU A 189 -20.63 1.96 -13.92
N PRO A 190 -21.33 3.10 -13.77
CA PRO A 190 -22.01 3.75 -14.88
C PRO A 190 -21.08 4.08 -16.05
N ALA A 191 -21.63 4.05 -17.27
CA ALA A 191 -20.87 4.24 -18.50
C ALA A 191 -20.17 5.61 -18.58
N ASP A 192 -20.80 6.66 -18.07
CA ASP A 192 -20.25 8.03 -18.00
C ASP A 192 -19.04 8.11 -17.06
N GLN A 193 -19.11 7.46 -15.89
CA GLN A 193 -17.97 7.38 -14.97
C GLN A 193 -16.81 6.59 -15.57
N MET A 194 -17.09 5.45 -16.20
CA MET A 194 -16.06 4.68 -16.90
C MET A 194 -15.43 5.49 -18.04
N GLN A 195 -16.22 6.23 -18.82
CA GLN A 195 -15.71 7.09 -19.88
C GLN A 195 -14.79 8.20 -19.34
N ALA A 196 -15.12 8.77 -18.18
CA ALA A 196 -14.26 9.75 -17.52
C ALA A 196 -12.90 9.15 -17.10
N LEU A 197 -12.90 7.93 -16.53
CA LEU A 197 -11.67 7.24 -16.15
C LEU A 197 -10.78 6.95 -17.36
N TRP A 198 -11.35 6.46 -18.46
CA TRP A 198 -10.60 6.23 -19.71
C TRP A 198 -10.03 7.52 -20.29
N SER A 199 -10.79 8.62 -20.24
CA SER A 199 -10.37 9.92 -20.75
C SER A 199 -9.25 10.56 -19.91
N ALA A 200 -9.07 10.13 -18.66
CA ALA A 200 -8.01 10.61 -17.78
C ALA A 200 -6.65 9.92 -18.03
N LEU A 201 -6.61 8.82 -18.81
CA LEU A 201 -5.38 8.14 -19.17
C LEU A 201 -4.67 8.82 -20.35
N GLY A 202 -3.34 8.71 -20.37
CA GLY A 202 -2.55 9.05 -21.56
C GLY A 202 -2.74 8.00 -22.67
N PRO A 203 -2.44 8.33 -23.95
CA PRO A 203 -2.63 7.42 -25.07
C PRO A 203 -1.93 6.06 -24.89
N ASP A 204 -0.67 6.08 -24.44
CA ASP A 204 0.13 4.86 -24.24
C ASP A 204 -0.41 3.97 -23.12
N GLU A 205 -0.91 4.58 -22.03
CA GLU A 205 -1.51 3.85 -20.92
C GLU A 205 -2.83 3.22 -21.34
N ALA A 206 -3.69 3.99 -22.01
CA ALA A 206 -4.96 3.49 -22.52
C ALA A 206 -4.74 2.31 -23.49
N GLN A 207 -3.76 2.42 -24.40
CA GLN A 207 -3.41 1.35 -25.31
C GLN A 207 -2.92 0.09 -24.57
N ARG A 208 -2.05 0.23 -23.57
CA ARG A 208 -1.56 -0.90 -22.76
C ARG A 208 -2.69 -1.60 -22.00
N VAL A 209 -3.57 -0.83 -21.37
CA VAL A 209 -4.72 -1.39 -20.66
C VAL A 209 -5.66 -2.11 -21.63
N GLN A 210 -5.90 -1.52 -22.80
CA GLN A 210 -6.76 -2.14 -23.82
C GLN A 210 -6.15 -3.44 -24.37
N ALA A 211 -4.84 -3.48 -24.61
CA ALA A 211 -4.13 -4.68 -25.00
C ALA A 211 -4.20 -5.77 -23.91
N LEU A 212 -4.07 -5.38 -22.63
CA LEU A 212 -4.22 -6.30 -21.50
C LEU A 212 -5.63 -6.92 -21.44
N LEU A 213 -6.68 -6.12 -21.66
CA LEU A 213 -8.07 -6.62 -21.67
C LEU A 213 -8.33 -7.58 -22.85
N GLN A 214 -7.65 -7.38 -23.98
CA GLN A 214 -7.78 -8.20 -25.18
C GLN A 214 -6.91 -9.47 -25.14
N ALA A 215 -5.90 -9.53 -24.27
CA ALA A 215 -5.06 -10.71 -24.09
C ALA A 215 -5.89 -11.88 -23.55
N ALA A 216 -5.72 -13.06 -24.14
CA ALA A 216 -6.42 -14.30 -23.77
C ALA A 216 -6.09 -14.76 -22.35
#